data_AF-B2Y2H2-F1
#
_entry.id   AF-B2Y2H2-F1
#
_cell.length_a   1.000
_cell.length_b   1.000
_cell.length_c   1.000
_cell.angle_alpha   90.00
_cell.angle_beta   90.00
_cell.angle_gamma   90.00
#
_symmetry.space_group_name_H-M   'P 1'
#
loop_
_entity.id
_entity.type
_entity.pdbx_description
1 polymer ?
#
loop_
_entity_poly.entity_id
_entity_poly.type
_entity_poly.pdbx_seq_one_letter_code
_entity_poly.pdbx_strand_id
1 'polypeptide(L)' 'ADKFLGDGYHTFMTHRMMCELGLLPPDNVAVSPAHVSLSGGHGAGVLGAPPGIPAPPYMGYPEEVVSGLSEGY' A
#
# COMPACT_ATOMS: atom_id res chain seq x y z
N ALA A 1 -14.38 -5.43 -8.79
CA ALA A 1 -13.03 -5.69 -9.31
C ALA A 1 -12.29 -4.38 -9.53
N ASP A 2 -12.85 -3.45 -10.30
CA ASP A 2 -12.27 -2.13 -10.64
C ASP A 2 -11.57 -1.40 -9.48
N LYS A 3 -12.25 -1.19 -8.34
CA LYS A 3 -11.68 -0.51 -7.16
C LYS A 3 -10.38 -1.14 -6.64
N PHE A 4 -10.35 -2.46 -6.52
CA PHE A 4 -9.22 -3.17 -5.89
C PHE A 4 -8.06 -3.43 -6.86
N LEU A 5 -8.28 -3.26 -8.17
CA LEU A 5 -7.22 -3.40 -9.17
C LEU A 5 -6.19 -2.27 -9.07
N GLY A 6 -6.64 -1.03 -8.81
CA GLY A 6 -5.73 0.11 -8.75
C GLY A 6 -6.31 1.45 -8.34
N ASP A 7 -7.54 1.52 -7.81
CA ASP A 7 -8.13 2.78 -7.36
C ASP A 7 -7.65 3.16 -5.96
N GLY A 8 -6.44 3.72 -5.88
CA GLY A 8 -5.98 4.39 -4.66
C GLY A 8 -6.63 5.76 -4.45
N TYR A 9 -7.18 6.36 -5.52
CA TYR A 9 -7.69 7.73 -5.52
C TYR A 9 -8.95 7.89 -4.65
N HIS A 10 -9.84 6.90 -4.65
CA HIS A 10 -11.06 6.95 -3.84
C HIS A 10 -10.79 7.15 -2.35
N THR A 11 -9.58 6.82 -1.88
CA THR A 11 -9.19 6.90 -0.47
C THR A 11 -9.40 8.28 0.12
N PHE A 12 -9.06 9.34 -0.62
CA PHE A 12 -9.08 10.71 -0.09
C PHE A 12 -10.48 11.27 0.12
N MET A 13 -11.45 10.83 -0.70
CA MET A 13 -12.84 11.31 -0.62
C MET A 13 -13.74 10.32 0.09
N THR A 14 -13.64 9.03 -0.24
CA THR A 14 -14.50 7.98 0.32
C THR A 14 -14.16 7.72 1.79
N HIS A 15 -12.87 7.74 2.13
CA HIS A 15 -12.39 7.49 3.50
C HIS A 15 -11.98 8.78 4.20
N ARG A 16 -12.54 9.93 3.81
CA ARG A 16 -12.18 11.26 4.34
C ARG A 16 -12.20 11.30 5.88
N MET A 17 -13.22 10.71 6.50
CA MET A 17 -13.31 10.62 7.95
C MET A 17 -12.11 9.90 8.58
N MET A 18 -11.62 8.83 7.95
CA MET A 18 -10.48 8.06 8.45
C MET A 18 -9.15 8.83 8.31
N CYS A 19 -9.01 9.63 7.26
CA CYS A 19 -7.89 10.57 7.12
C CYS A 19 -7.93 11.64 8.23
N GLU A 20 -9.12 12.21 8.53
CA GLU A 20 -9.28 13.23 9.57
C GLU A 20 -9.03 12.68 10.98
N LEU A 21 -9.32 11.40 11.22
CA LEU A 21 -8.99 10.69 12.46
C LEU A 21 -7.53 10.24 12.54
N GLY A 22 -6.71 10.48 11.51
CA GLY A 22 -5.30 10.08 11.45
C GLY A 22 -5.09 8.57 11.29
N LEU A 23 -6.12 7.81 10.91
CA LEU A 23 -6.04 6.37 10.65
C LEU A 23 -5.53 6.05 9.25
N LEU A 24 -5.63 7.00 8.32
CA LEU A 24 -5.07 6.93 6.97
C LEU A 24 -4.22 8.16 6.69
N PRO A 25 -3.29 8.08 5.70
CA PRO A 25 -2.51 9.24 5.29
C PRO A 25 -3.41 10.41 4.86
N PRO A 26 -3.06 11.66 5.21
CA PRO A 26 -3.75 12.83 4.71
C PRO A 26 -3.56 13.01 3.19
N ASP A 27 -4.45 13.80 2.60
CA ASP A 27 -4.55 14.06 1.14
C ASP A 27 -3.34 14.79 0.54
N ASN A 28 -2.46 15.35 1.37
CA ASN A 28 -1.24 16.05 0.98
C ASN A 28 0.02 15.18 1.02
N VAL A 29 -0.11 13.88 1.32
CA VAL A 29 1.03 12.98 1.44
C VAL A 29 1.38 12.36 0.10
N ALA A 30 2.60 12.67 -0.38
CA ALA A 30 3.18 12.01 -1.54
C ALA A 30 3.51 10.55 -1.20
N VAL A 31 2.62 9.64 -1.59
CA VAL A 31 2.96 8.21 -1.70
C VAL A 31 3.72 7.99 -3.01
N SER A 32 4.64 7.03 -3.04
CA SER A 32 5.30 6.56 -4.26
C SER A 32 4.65 5.25 -4.70
N PRO A 33 3.49 5.28 -5.37
CA PRO A 33 2.80 4.08 -5.80
C PRO A 33 3.46 3.51 -7.06
N ALA A 34 3.58 2.19 -7.13
CA ALA A 34 3.72 1.48 -8.39
C ALA A 34 2.35 0.92 -8.80
N HIS A 35 1.91 1.18 -10.02
CA HIS A 35 0.72 0.55 -10.60
C HIS A 35 1.17 -0.48 -11.63
N VAL A 36 0.91 -1.76 -11.35
CA VAL A 36 1.26 -2.88 -12.21
C VAL A 36 0.01 -3.40 -12.91
N SER A 37 0.08 -3.53 -14.23
CA SER A 37 -0.98 -4.12 -15.04
C SER A 37 -0.41 -5.28 -15.85
N LEU A 38 -1.16 -6.38 -15.93
CA LEU A 38 -0.79 -7.61 -16.64
C LEU A 38 -1.84 -7.93 -17.71
N SER A 39 -1.48 -8.81 -18.64
CA SER A 39 -2.46 -9.34 -19.60
C SER A 39 -3.60 -10.08 -18.89
N GLY A 40 -4.78 -10.12 -19.53
CA GLY A 40 -5.95 -10.79 -18.96
C GLY A 40 -6.73 -9.98 -17.91
N GLY A 41 -6.39 -8.70 -17.70
CA GLY A 41 -7.12 -7.81 -16.79
C GLY A 41 -6.73 -7.96 -15.32
N HIS A 42 -5.57 -8.57 -15.04
CA HIS A 42 -4.97 -8.60 -13.72
C HIS A 42 -4.13 -7.35 -13.48
N GLY A 43 -4.09 -6.88 -12.25
CA GLY A 43 -3.29 -5.71 -11.88
C GLY A 43 -3.27 -5.52 -10.37
N ALA A 44 -2.32 -4.70 -9.92
CA ALA A 44 -2.18 -4.33 -8.52
C ALA A 44 -1.53 -2.96 -8.37
N GLY A 45 -1.98 -2.20 -7.37
CA GLY A 45 -1.26 -1.05 -6.83
C GLY A 45 -0.36 -1.48 -5.67
N VAL A 46 0.90 -1.03 -5.66
CA VAL A 46 1.84 -1.21 -4.55
C VAL A 46 2.14 0.15 -3.97
N LEU A 47 1.83 0.35 -2.69
CA LEU A 47 2.08 1.60 -1.98
C LEU A 47 3.09 1.36 -0.86
N GLY A 48 4.09 2.24 -0.79
CA GLY A 48 5.05 2.28 0.31
C GLY A 48 4.83 3.48 1.24
N ALA A 49 5.67 3.56 2.28
CA ALA A 49 5.71 4.74 3.12
C ALA A 49 6.18 5.97 2.32
N PRO A 50 5.66 7.17 2.64
CA PRO A 50 6.14 8.42 2.06
C PRO A 50 7.62 8.68 2.37
N PRO A 51 8.35 9.43 1.52
CA PRO A 51 9.71 9.84 1.81
C PRO A 51 9.82 10.52 3.19
N GLY A 52 10.80 10.10 3.99
CA GLY A 52 11.05 10.67 5.32
C GLY A 52 10.17 10.12 6.45
N ILE A 53 9.20 9.25 6.17
CA ILE A 53 8.42 8.55 7.20
C ILE A 53 8.96 7.12 7.34
N PRO A 54 9.60 6.77 8.47
CA PRO A 54 10.08 5.41 8.68
C PRO A 54 8.90 4.45 8.82
N ALA A 55 8.93 3.36 8.07
CA ALA A 55 8.03 2.23 8.22
C ALA A 55 8.85 0.95 8.40
N PRO A 56 8.37 -0.01 9.21
CA PRO A 56 9.06 -1.27 9.35
C PRO A 56 9.15 -1.98 7.99
N PRO A 57 10.29 -2.61 7.68
CA PRO A 57 10.42 -3.40 6.46
C PRO A 57 9.41 -4.55 6.48
N TYR A 58 9.00 -5.01 5.28
CA TYR A 58 8.05 -6.10 5.11
C TYR A 58 6.75 -5.91 5.90
N MET A 59 6.24 -4.67 5.98
CA MET A 59 5.04 -4.31 6.75
C MET A 59 5.09 -4.68 8.26
N GLY A 60 6.27 -5.00 8.79
CA GLY A 60 6.43 -5.44 10.18
C GLY A 60 5.98 -6.88 10.44
N TYR A 61 6.03 -7.77 9.44
CA TYR A 61 5.81 -9.20 9.67
C TYR A 61 6.79 -9.77 10.73
N PRO A 62 6.38 -10.80 11.50
CA PRO A 62 7.25 -11.50 12.43
C PRO A 62 8.50 -12.05 11.75
N GLU A 63 9.61 -12.11 12.48
CA GLU A 63 10.91 -12.52 11.95
C GLU A 63 10.86 -13.94 11.37
N GLU A 64 10.15 -14.86 12.02
CA GLU A 64 10.01 -16.25 11.56
C GLU A 64 9.30 -16.37 10.20
N VAL A 65 8.45 -15.41 9.86
CA VAL A 65 7.78 -15.36 8.55
C VAL A 65 8.77 -14.84 7.50
N VAL A 66 9.50 -13.78 7.81
CA VAL A 66 10.47 -13.16 6.89
C VAL A 66 11.64 -14.13 6.61
N SER A 67 12.19 -14.77 7.63
CA SER A 67 13.28 -15.74 7.48
C SER A 67 12.82 -16.98 6.72
N GLY A 68 11.65 -17.53 7.05
CA GLY A 68 11.08 -18.70 6.37
C GLY A 68 10.82 -18.48 4.88
N LEU A 69 10.45 -17.25 4.48
CA LEU A 69 10.34 -16.89 3.06
C LEU A 69 11.69 -16.91 2.35
N SER A 70 12.78 -16.48 3.00
CA SER A 70 14.12 -16.48 2.39
C SER A 70 14.72 -17.87 2.23
N GLU A 71 14.36 -18.82 3.11
CA GLU A 71 14.86 -20.20 3.07
C GLU A 71 14.13 -21.07 2.03
N GLY A 72 12.93 -20.66 1.60
CA GLY A 72 12.10 -21.40 0.66
C GLY A 72 12.34 -21.08 -0.83
N TYR A 73 13.14 -20.06 -1.14
CA TYR A 73 13.56 -19.68 -2.50
C TYR A 73 14.99 -20.13 -2.81
#